data_AF-A0A9E5LAC0-F1
#
_entry.id   AF-A0A9E5LAC0-F1
#
_cell.length_a   1.000
_cell.length_b   1.000
_cell.length_c   1.000
_cell.angle_alpha   90.00
_cell.angle_beta   90.00
_cell.angle_gamma   90.00
#
_symmetry.space_group_name_H-M   'P 1'
#
loop_
_entity.id
_entity.type
_entity.pdbx_description
1 polymer ?
#
loop_
_entity_poly.entity_id
_entity_poly.type
_entity_poly.pdbx_seq_one_letter_code
_entity_poly.pdbx_strand_id
1 'polypeptide(L)'
;LNEKEKIFTIKSDGYIYKIPENDILFLEAFDNYCYVHSENKKILVPHTLKKVKSQLQSNHFFSPHRSYYVNTKKITDIGQTTIHLNSISISLSKAKRPELLKIIENNS
;
A
#
# COMPACT_ATOMS: atom_id res chain seq x y z
N LEU A 1 19.97 -8.17 -13.95
CA LEU A 1 19.13 -9.37 -13.87
C LEU A 1 17.70 -8.89 -13.71
N ASN A 2 16.83 -9.16 -14.68
CA ASN A 2 15.44 -8.71 -14.64
C ASN A 2 14.75 -9.35 -13.43
N GLU A 3 14.54 -8.57 -12.36
CA GLU A 3 13.66 -9.02 -11.28
C GLU A 3 12.28 -9.25 -11.90
N LYS A 4 11.78 -10.49 -11.81
CA LYS A 4 10.42 -10.80 -12.26
C LYS A 4 9.47 -9.90 -11.47
N GLU A 5 8.63 -9.17 -12.20
CA GLU A 5 7.57 -8.35 -11.63
C GLU A 5 6.68 -9.20 -10.71
N LYS A 6 6.57 -8.80 -9.44
CA LYS A 6 5.75 -9.51 -8.45
C LYS A 6 4.28 -9.25 -8.74
N ILE A 7 3.52 -10.31 -8.98
CA ILE A 7 2.09 -10.22 -9.28
C ILE A 7 1.28 -10.62 -8.05
N PHE A 8 0.50 -9.69 -7.53
CA PHE A 8 -0.53 -9.95 -6.54
C PHE A 8 -1.78 -10.49 -7.24
N THR A 9 -2.21 -11.69 -6.85
CA THR A 9 -3.42 -12.33 -7.39
C THR A 9 -4.47 -12.44 -6.29
N ILE A 10 -5.66 -11.89 -6.53
CA ILE A 10 -6.75 -11.88 -5.54
C ILE A 10 -8.10 -12.13 -6.19
N LYS A 11 -8.99 -12.84 -5.49
CA LYS A 11 -10.36 -13.05 -5.93
C LYS A 11 -11.29 -12.05 -5.26
N SER A 12 -12.15 -11.41 -6.04
CA SER A 12 -13.25 -10.60 -5.51
C SER A 12 -14.37 -10.47 -6.53
N ASP A 13 -15.61 -10.41 -6.07
CA ASP A 13 -16.83 -10.28 -6.90
C ASP A 13 -16.90 -11.27 -8.08
N GLY A 14 -16.44 -12.51 -7.87
CA GLY A 14 -16.40 -13.54 -8.92
C GLY A 14 -15.24 -13.41 -9.93
N TYR A 15 -14.44 -12.35 -9.85
CA TYR A 15 -13.28 -12.13 -10.72
C TYR A 15 -11.97 -12.55 -10.04
N ILE A 16 -10.97 -12.87 -10.87
CA ILE A 16 -9.58 -13.03 -10.45
C ILE A 16 -8.80 -11.81 -10.96
N TYR A 17 -8.38 -10.95 -10.03
CA TYR A 17 -7.54 -9.81 -10.34
C TYR A 17 -6.08 -10.20 -10.23
N LYS A 18 -5.32 -9.95 -11.30
CA LYS A 18 -3.86 -9.93 -11.29
C LYS A 18 -3.42 -8.47 -11.32
N ILE A 19 -2.56 -8.09 -10.39
CA ILE A 19 -2.12 -6.71 -10.19
C ILE A 19 -0.60 -6.76 -9.96
N PRO A 20 0.21 -6.08 -10.78
CA PRO A 20 1.60 -5.84 -10.42
C PRO A 20 1.67 -5.16 -9.05
N GLU A 21 2.46 -5.70 -8.12
CA GLU A 21 2.58 -5.10 -6.79
C GLU A 21 3.14 -3.68 -6.86
N ASN A 22 3.93 -3.39 -7.89
CA ASN A 22 4.45 -2.06 -8.14
C ASN A 22 3.36 -1.07 -8.58
N ASP A 23 2.20 -1.52 -9.07
CA ASP A 23 1.09 -0.64 -9.44
C ASP A 23 0.18 -0.33 -8.23
N ILE A 24 0.34 -1.06 -7.12
CA ILE A 24 -0.45 -0.83 -5.91
C ILE A 24 0.10 0.43 -5.22
N LEU A 25 -0.77 1.42 -5.03
CA LEU A 25 -0.47 2.68 -4.35
C LEU A 25 -0.57 2.50 -2.84
N PHE A 26 -1.69 1.96 -2.37
CA PHE A 26 -1.93 1.69 -0.95
C PHE A 26 -3.07 0.70 -0.75
N LEU A 27 -3.13 0.16 0.47
CA LEU A 27 -4.21 -0.64 0.99
C LEU A 27 -4.96 0.16 2.06
N GLU A 28 -6.28 0.05 2.08
CA GLU A 28 -7.17 0.76 3.02
C GLU A 28 -8.09 -0.25 3.70
N ALA A 29 -8.14 -0.23 5.04
CA ALA A 29 -9.07 -1.05 5.81
C ALA A 29 -10.51 -0.57 5.63
N PHE A 30 -11.43 -1.51 5.44
CA PHE A 30 -12.87 -1.25 5.38
C PHE A 30 -13.63 -2.38 6.09
N ASP A 31 -13.87 -2.23 7.39
CA ASP A 31 -14.40 -3.31 8.25
C ASP A 31 -13.58 -4.61 8.10
N ASN A 32 -14.21 -5.75 7.79
CA ASN A 32 -13.53 -7.02 7.53
C ASN A 32 -13.02 -7.18 6.08
N TYR A 33 -13.09 -6.10 5.31
CA TYR A 33 -12.64 -5.99 3.93
C TYR A 33 -11.43 -5.05 3.83
N CYS A 34 -10.87 -4.98 2.64
CA CYS A 34 -9.78 -4.10 2.32
C CYS A 34 -10.00 -3.54 0.92
N TYR A 35 -9.79 -2.24 0.74
CA TYR A 35 -9.62 -1.68 -0.59
C TYR A 35 -8.16 -1.82 -1.00
N VAL A 36 -7.93 -2.35 -2.20
CA VAL A 36 -6.65 -2.32 -2.90
C VAL A 36 -6.73 -1.20 -3.91
N HIS A 37 -5.98 -0.12 -3.67
CA HIS A 37 -5.88 1.01 -4.60
C HIS A 37 -4.63 0.83 -5.45
N SER A 38 -4.81 0.62 -6.75
CA SER A 38 -3.73 0.62 -7.73
C SER A 38 -3.86 1.83 -8.66
N GLU A 39 -2.85 2.07 -9.50
CA GLU A 39 -2.85 3.20 -10.44
C GLU A 39 -4.11 3.25 -11.34
N ASN A 40 -4.64 2.09 -11.69
CA ASN A 40 -5.72 1.96 -12.65
C ASN A 40 -7.09 1.63 -12.04
N LYS A 41 -7.15 1.17 -10.78
CA LYS A 41 -8.39 0.64 -10.20
C LYS A 41 -8.38 0.61 -8.67
N LYS A 42 -9.58 0.68 -8.10
CA LYS A 42 -9.87 0.40 -6.69
C LYS A 42 -10.68 -0.89 -6.62
N ILE A 43 -10.19 -1.90 -5.90
CA ILE A 43 -10.86 -3.20 -5.74
C ILE A 43 -11.16 -3.41 -4.26
N LEU A 44 -12.42 -3.72 -3.93
CA LEU A 44 -12.79 -4.19 -2.60
C LEU A 44 -12.50 -5.69 -2.53
N VAL A 45 -11.72 -6.16 -1.57
CA VAL A 45 -11.41 -7.58 -1.39
C VAL A 45 -11.97 -8.10 -0.06
N PRO A 46 -12.49 -9.34 -0.01
CA PRO A 46 -13.16 -9.92 1.16
C PRO A 46 -12.16 -10.44 2.21
N HIS A 47 -11.14 -9.64 2.51
CA HIS A 47 -10.10 -9.93 3.48
C HIS A 47 -9.70 -8.67 4.23
N THR A 48 -9.32 -8.85 5.50
CA THR A 48 -8.82 -7.75 6.32
C THR A 48 -7.53 -7.15 5.74
N LEU A 49 -7.28 -5.88 6.04
CA LEU A 49 -6.06 -5.16 5.64
C LEU A 49 -4.77 -5.96 5.93
N LYS A 50 -4.66 -6.55 7.13
CA LYS A 50 -3.50 -7.35 7.53
C LYS A 50 -3.35 -8.60 6.67
N LYS A 51 -4.46 -9.29 6.36
CA LYS A 51 -4.44 -10.50 5.53
C LYS A 51 -3.99 -10.18 4.12
N VAL A 52 -4.53 -9.10 3.52
CA VAL A 52 -4.09 -8.64 2.19
C VAL A 52 -2.62 -8.27 2.19
N LYS A 53 -2.16 -7.49 3.18
CA LYS A 53 -0.74 -7.12 3.28
C LYS A 53 0.19 -8.33 3.38
N SER A 54 -0.22 -9.40 4.08
CA SER A 54 0.58 -10.63 4.20
C SER A 54 0.68 -11.46 2.92
N GLN A 55 -0.22 -11.22 1.95
CA GLN A 55 -0.18 -11.88 0.64
C GLN A 55 0.76 -11.17 -0.34
N LEU A 56 1.11 -9.91 -0.08
CA LEU A 56 2.08 -9.15 -0.87
C LEU A 56 3.50 -9.62 -0.57
N GLN A 57 4.27 -9.88 -1.63
CA GLN A 57 5.65 -10.36 -1.57
C GLN A 57 6.67 -9.21 -1.49
N SER A 58 6.26 -7.98 -1.73
CA SER A 58 7.12 -6.79 -1.64
C SER A 58 7.22 -6.27 -0.20
N ASN A 59 8.43 -5.81 0.12
CA ASN A 59 8.77 -5.25 1.42
C ASN A 59 8.66 -3.71 1.44
N HIS A 60 8.14 -3.11 0.37
CA HIS A 60 8.03 -1.65 0.22
C HIS A 60 6.68 -1.12 0.69
N PHE A 61 6.09 -1.72 1.72
CA PHE A 61 4.81 -1.29 2.27
C PHE A 61 4.95 -0.91 3.74
N PHE A 62 4.47 0.28 4.08
CA PHE A 62 4.56 0.87 5.41
C PHE A 62 3.18 1.17 5.98
N SER A 63 2.97 1.01 7.29
CA SER A 63 1.70 1.38 7.93
C SER A 63 1.81 2.74 8.64
N PRO A 64 1.30 3.83 8.03
CA PRO A 64 1.38 5.16 8.63
C PRO A 64 0.31 5.39 9.72
N HIS A 65 -0.78 4.60 9.64
CA HIS A 65 -1.91 4.55 10.56
C HIS A 65 -2.55 3.14 10.46
N ARG A 66 -3.32 2.73 11.48
CA ARG A 66 -3.92 1.38 11.57
C ARG A 66 -4.80 0.98 10.38
N SER A 67 -5.33 1.98 9.67
CA SER A 67 -6.24 1.77 8.54
C SER A 67 -5.53 1.67 7.19
N TYR A 68 -4.20 1.81 7.12
CA TYR A 68 -3.50 1.88 5.83
C TYR A 68 -2.19 1.09 5.82
N TYR A 69 -1.86 0.57 4.63
CA TYR A 69 -0.49 0.27 4.23
C TYR A 69 -0.18 1.01 2.93
N VAL A 70 0.82 1.89 2.91
CA VAL A 70 1.22 2.68 1.74
C VAL A 70 2.43 2.06 1.07
N ASN A 71 2.47 2.05 -0.27
CA ASN A 71 3.66 1.66 -1.01
C ASN A 71 4.70 2.80 -0.93
N THR A 72 5.82 2.54 -0.26
CA THR A 72 6.87 3.55 -0.02
C THR A 72 7.54 4.02 -1.30
N LYS A 73 7.53 3.20 -2.36
CA LYS A 73 8.06 3.60 -3.69
C LYS A 73 7.16 4.59 -4.42
N LYS A 74 5.92 4.78 -3.96
CA LYS A 74 4.92 5.67 -4.58
C LYS A 74 4.75 6.98 -3.81
N ILE A 75 5.50 7.17 -2.73
CA ILE A 75 5.48 8.41 -1.94
C ILE A 75 6.16 9.51 -2.74
N THR A 76 5.42 10.59 -2.99
CA THR A 76 5.95 11.80 -3.61
C THR A 76 6.42 12.79 -2.55
N ASP A 77 5.63 12.97 -1.48
CA ASP A 77 5.90 13.96 -0.45
C ASP A 77 5.49 13.45 0.94
N ILE A 78 6.23 13.88 1.96
CA ILE A 78 5.95 13.56 3.37
C ILE A 78 5.79 14.86 4.14
N GLY A 79 4.55 15.11 4.58
CA GLY A 79 4.21 16.21 5.48
C GLY A 79 4.41 15.85 6.95
N GLN A 80 3.99 16.76 7.83
CA GLN A 80 4.11 16.55 9.28
C GLN A 80 3.18 15.44 9.80
N THR A 81 1.99 15.32 9.21
CA THR A 81 0.93 14.36 9.59
C THR A 81 0.26 13.73 8.37
N THR A 82 0.87 13.85 7.19
CA THR A 82 0.33 13.36 5.92
C THR A 82 1.44 12.74 5.06
N ILE A 83 1.05 11.77 4.24
CA ILE A 83 1.84 11.21 3.14
C ILE A 83 1.08 11.51 1.86
N HIS A 84 1.79 11.92 0.81
CA HIS A 84 1.22 12.14 -0.51
C HIS A 84 1.68 11.04 -1.49
N LEU A 85 0.71 10.48 -2.21
CA LEU A 85 0.89 9.56 -3.32
C LEU A 85 0.26 10.26 -4.55
N ASN A 86 1.03 11.09 -5.25
CA ASN A 86 0.49 12.02 -6.26
C ASN A 86 -0.60 12.94 -5.65
N SER A 87 -1.81 12.93 -6.21
CA SER A 87 -2.95 13.73 -5.72
C SER A 87 -3.65 13.14 -4.49
N ILE A 88 -3.21 11.98 -3.99
CA ILE A 88 -3.84 11.29 -2.85
C ILE A 88 -3.11 11.66 -1.56
N SER A 89 -3.86 12.02 -0.52
CA SER A 89 -3.31 12.31 0.82
C SER A 89 -3.78 11.26 1.83
N ILE A 90 -2.83 10.68 2.57
CA ILE A 90 -3.05 9.65 3.58
C ILE A 90 -2.54 10.15 4.92
N SER A 91 -3.31 9.93 5.99
CA SER A 91 -2.91 10.33 7.33
C SER A 91 -1.69 9.56 7.83
N LEU A 92 -0.74 10.30 8.42
CA LEU A 92 0.45 9.78 9.07
C LEU A 92 0.42 10.13 10.53
N SER A 93 0.44 9.10 11.38
CA SER A 93 0.57 9.32 12.81
C SER A 93 1.96 9.89 13.13
N LYS A 94 2.00 10.88 14.05
CA LYS A 94 3.25 11.52 14.48
C LYS A 94 4.28 10.49 14.98
N ALA A 95 3.82 9.44 15.67
CA ALA A 95 4.66 8.37 16.18
C ALA A 95 5.31 7.52 15.08
N LYS A 96 4.65 7.36 13.93
CA LYS A 96 5.16 6.58 12.78
C LYS A 96 6.07 7.38 11.87
N ARG A 97 6.02 8.71 11.93
CA ARG A 97 6.81 9.58 11.05
C ARG A 97 8.33 9.33 11.10
N PRO A 98 8.97 9.18 12.27
CA PRO A 98 10.42 8.92 12.33
C PRO A 98 10.80 7.57 11.71
N GLU A 99 9.95 6.55 11.85
CA GLU A 99 10.15 5.23 11.26
C GLU A 99 10.11 5.32 9.72
N LEU A 100 9.12 6.05 9.18
CA LEU A 100 9.00 6.27 7.74
C LEU A 100 10.23 6.98 7.15
N LEU A 101 10.71 8.04 7.79
CA LEU A 101 11.87 8.80 7.30
C LEU A 101 13.10 7.91 7.15
N LYS A 102 13.40 7.08 8.15
CA LYS A 102 14.50 6.11 8.09
C LYS A 102 14.35 5.13 6.93
N ILE A 103 13.13 4.67 6.67
CA ILE A 103 12.87 3.76 5.54
C ILE A 103 13.16 4.45 4.20
N ILE A 104 12.79 5.72 4.05
CA ILE A 104 13.01 6.46 2.79
C ILE A 104 14.49 6.77 2.57
N GLU A 105 15.21 7.21 3.60
CA GLU A 105 16.65 7.47 3.54
C GLU A 105 17.45 6.21 3.16
N ASN A 106 17.08 5.03 3.68
CA ASN A 106 17.75 3.77 3.36
C ASN A 106 17.43 3.18 1.98
N ASN A 107 16.40 3.69 1.30
CA ASN A 107 16.02 3.27 -0.07
C ASN A 107 16.54 4.25 -1.14
N SER A 108 17.22 5.34 -0.74
CA SER A 108 17.78 6.38 -1.61
C SER A 108 19.21 6.07 -2.02
#